data_AF-C6BIP2-F1
#
_entry.id   AF-C6BIP2-F1
#
_cell.length_a   1.000
_cell.length_b   1.000
_cell.length_c   1.000
_cell.angle_alpha   90.00
_cell.angle_beta   90.00
_cell.angle_gamma   90.00
#
_symmetry.space_group_name_H-M   'P 1'
#
loop_
_entity.id
_entity.type
_entity.pdbx_description
1 polymer ?
#
loop_
_entity_poly.entity_id
_entity_poly.type
_entity_poly.pdbx_seq_one_letter_code
_entity_poly.pdbx_strand_id
1 'polypeptide(L)' 'MANKSTPTEARLVLPQDGVSRFTQIAAFLPFSRETWRKLVRDGKAPQPIRIGDRCTVWKNADIHAWLASPNTYQVN' A
#
# COMPACT_ATOMS: atom_id res chain seq x y z
N MET A 1 -11.04 -5.07 22.81
CA MET A 1 -10.66 -3.68 22.50
C MET A 1 -9.51 -3.71 21.50
N ALA A 2 -9.62 -2.97 20.40
CA ALA A 2 -8.76 -3.11 19.21
C ALA A 2 -7.26 -3.18 19.53
N ASN A 3 -6.59 -4.24 19.08
CA ASN A 3 -5.13 -4.35 19.07
C ASN A 3 -4.58 -3.24 18.16
N LYS A 4 -4.28 -2.09 18.75
CA LYS A 4 -3.41 -1.09 18.14
C LYS A 4 -1.99 -1.62 18.35
N SER A 5 -1.56 -2.50 17.45
CA SER A 5 -0.14 -2.85 17.36
C SER A 5 0.60 -1.60 16.91
N THR A 6 1.06 -0.81 17.89
CA THR A 6 2.14 0.14 17.71
C THR A 6 3.42 -0.68 17.70
N PRO A 7 4.19 -0.67 16.61
CA PRO A 7 5.63 -0.79 16.76
C PRO A 7 6.24 0.57 16.43
N THR A 8 6.25 1.41 17.46
CA THR A 8 7.29 2.43 17.62
C THR A 8 8.64 1.68 17.51
N GLU A 9 9.50 2.10 16.58
CA GLU A 9 10.88 1.59 16.37
C GLU A 9 11.09 0.25 15.66
N ALA A 10 10.07 -0.40 15.07
CA ALA A 10 10.35 -1.51 14.16
C ALA A 10 10.79 -0.96 12.80
N ARG A 11 11.99 -1.38 12.37
CA ARG A 11 12.49 -1.36 10.99
C ARG A 11 11.31 -1.29 10.01
N LEU A 12 11.21 -0.22 9.22
CA LEU A 12 10.18 -0.06 8.20
C LEU A 12 10.33 -1.22 7.21
N VAL A 13 9.64 -2.32 7.47
CA VAL A 13 9.61 -3.51 6.63
C VAL A 13 8.16 -3.74 6.28
N LEU A 14 7.87 -3.60 4.99
CA LEU A 14 6.59 -4.03 4.47
C LEU A 14 6.56 -5.57 4.50
N PRO A 15 5.59 -6.21 5.17
CA PRO A 15 5.47 -7.67 5.16
C PRO A 15 5.36 -8.20 3.72
N GLN A 16 5.78 -9.43 3.45
CA GLN A 16 5.69 -10.00 2.08
C GLN A 16 4.25 -10.28 1.66
N ASP A 17 3.46 -10.87 2.56
CA ASP A 17 2.06 -11.24 2.31
C ASP A 17 1.09 -10.41 3.18
N GLY A 18 -0.21 -10.61 2.96
CA GLY A 18 -1.29 -9.88 3.63
C GLY A 18 -1.62 -8.54 2.97
N VAL A 19 -2.23 -7.65 3.75
CA VAL A 19 -2.70 -6.34 3.30
C VAL A 19 -2.21 -5.21 4.21
N SER A 20 -1.89 -4.07 3.61
CA SER A 20 -1.45 -2.86 4.32
C SER A 20 -2.31 -1.66 3.97
N ARG A 21 -2.49 -0.75 4.94
CA ARG A 21 -3.12 0.56 4.74
C ARG A 21 -2.14 1.56 4.12
N PHE A 22 -2.68 2.65 3.59
CA PHE A 22 -1.86 3.74 3.03
C PHE A 22 -0.81 4.24 4.02
N THR A 23 -1.16 4.43 5.30
CA THR A 23 -0.23 4.91 6.33
C THR A 23 0.97 3.99 6.56
N GLN A 24 0.83 2.69 6.27
CA GLN A 24 1.91 1.70 6.41
C GLN A 24 2.82 1.70 5.18
N ILE A 25 2.27 1.89 3.98
CA ILE A 25 3.05 1.95 2.74
C ILE A 25 3.66 3.34 2.48
N ALA A 26 3.09 4.41 3.05
CA ALA A 26 3.48 5.79 2.81
C ALA A 26 4.97 6.07 3.09
N ALA A 27 5.56 5.35 4.05
CA ALA A 27 6.97 5.48 4.39
C ALA A 27 7.92 4.99 3.27
N PHE A 28 7.43 4.20 2.32
CA PHE A 28 8.21 3.66 1.20
C PHE A 28 7.97 4.41 -0.11
N LEU A 29 7.03 5.36 -0.13
CA LEU A 29 6.63 6.08 -1.33
C LEU A 29 7.20 7.50 -1.31
N PRO A 30 7.77 8.01 -2.42
CA PRO A 30 8.32 9.36 -2.48
C PRO A 30 7.25 10.46 -2.68
N PHE A 31 5.96 10.13 -2.55
CA PHE A 31 4.87 11.05 -2.85
C PHE A 31 3.68 10.89 -1.90
N SER A 32 2.75 11.86 -1.95
CA SER A 32 1.60 11.92 -1.06
C SER A 32 0.49 10.92 -1.43
N ARG A 33 -0.46 10.77 -0.50
CA ARG A 33 -1.68 9.95 -0.69
C ARG A 33 -2.46 10.32 -1.95
N GLU A 34 -2.50 11.59 -2.30
CA GLU A 34 -3.25 12.06 -3.46
C GLU A 34 -2.58 11.63 -4.75
N THR A 35 -1.25 11.68 -4.83
CA THR A 35 -0.50 11.15 -5.97
C THR A 35 -0.69 9.64 -6.11
N TRP A 36 -0.63 8.90 -4.99
CA TRP A 36 -0.94 7.47 -4.99
C TRP A 36 -2.34 7.19 -5.52
N ARG A 37 -3.36 7.94 -5.05
CA ARG A 37 -4.73 7.80 -5.53
C ARG A 37 -4.87 8.08 -7.03
N LYS A 38 -4.12 9.04 -7.58
CA LYS A 38 -4.10 9.33 -9.01
C LYS A 38 -3.50 8.17 -9.80
N LEU A 39 -2.37 7.61 -9.35
CA LEU A 39 -1.73 6.44 -9.98
C LEU A 39 -2.64 5.20 -9.96
N VAL A 40 -3.30 4.96 -8.83
CA VAL A 40 -4.29 3.88 -8.70
C VAL A 40 -5.43 4.05 -9.71
N ARG A 41 -5.96 5.28 -9.84
CA ARG A 41 -7.02 5.60 -10.82
C ARG A 41 -6.54 5.43 -12.26
N ASP A 42 -5.27 5.73 -12.53
CA ASP A 42 -4.62 5.57 -13.84
C ASP A 42 -4.21 4.12 -14.15
N GLY A 43 -4.42 3.18 -13.22
CA GLY A 43 -4.02 1.78 -13.37
C GLY A 43 -2.51 1.54 -13.21
N LYS A 44 -1.75 2.57 -12.83
CA LYS A 44 -0.28 2.52 -12.64
C LYS A 44 0.15 2.10 -11.25
N ALA A 45 -0.78 1.83 -10.34
CA ALA A 45 -0.51 1.35 -8.99
C ALA A 45 -1.51 0.25 -8.61
N PRO A 46 -1.17 -0.59 -7.61
CA PRO A 46 -2.02 -1.67 -7.13
C PRO A 46 -3.46 -1.23 -6.83
N GLN A 47 -4.43 -2.04 -7.24
CA GLN A 47 -5.84 -1.76 -6.98
C GLN A 47 -6.16 -1.82 -5.48
N PRO A 48 -6.98 -0.88 -4.98
CA PRO A 48 -7.37 -0.83 -3.58
C PRO A 48 -8.42 -1.90 -3.28
N ILE A 49 -8.23 -2.62 -2.18
CA ILE A 49 -9.20 -3.56 -1.63
C ILE A 49 -9.97 -2.84 -0.51
N ARG A 50 -11.30 -2.85 -0.59
CA ARG A 50 -12.17 -2.30 0.47
C ARG A 50 -12.60 -3.43 1.40
N ILE A 51 -12.15 -3.37 2.66
CA ILE A 51 -12.57 -4.32 3.72
C ILE A 51 -13.82 -3.80 4.47
N GLY A 52 -14.28 -2.60 4.12
CA GLY A 52 -15.54 -2.03 4.59
C GLY A 52 -15.71 -0.62 4.06
N ASP A 53 -16.65 0.12 4.64
CA ASP A 53 -17.04 1.43 4.12
C ASP A 53 -15.88 2.44 4.15
N ARG A 54 -15.10 2.44 5.23
CA ARG A 54 -13.98 3.38 5.50
C ARG A 54 -12.58 2.78 5.40
N CYS A 55 -12.46 1.47 5.20
CA CYS A 55 -11.17 0.78 5.22
C CYS A 55 -10.72 0.38 3.83
N THR A 56 -9.67 1.05 3.36
CA THR A 56 -8.97 0.73 2.11
C THR A 56 -7.58 0.21 2.41
N VAL A 57 -7.26 -0.94 1.83
CA VAL A 57 -5.97 -1.62 1.96
C VAL A 57 -5.46 -2.05 0.60
N TRP A 58 -4.19 -2.42 0.52
CA TRP A 58 -3.55 -2.95 -0.68
C TRP A 58 -2.85 -4.25 -0.31
N LYS A 59 -2.80 -5.22 -1.24
CA LYS A 59 -2.00 -6.44 -1.02
C LYS A 59 -0.54 -6.08 -0.99
N ASN A 60 0.17 -6.64 -0.02
CA ASN A 60 1.59 -6.38 0.13
C ASN A 60 2.39 -6.90 -1.07
N ALA A 61 2.04 -8.08 -1.60
CA ALA A 61 2.66 -8.64 -2.80
C ALA A 61 2.61 -7.69 -3.99
N ASP A 62 1.46 -7.04 -4.23
CA ASP A 62 1.31 -6.07 -5.31
C ASP A 62 2.13 -4.79 -5.06
N ILE A 63 2.18 -4.32 -3.82
CA ILE A 63 3.02 -3.17 -3.45
C ILE A 63 4.51 -3.50 -3.67
N HIS A 64 4.96 -4.69 -3.30
CA HIS A 64 6.34 -5.15 -3.55
C HIS A 64 6.63 -5.22 -5.06
N ALA A 65 5.71 -5.78 -5.86
CA ALA A 65 5.84 -5.83 -7.31
C ALA A 65 5.92 -4.41 -7.92
N TRP A 66 5.09 -3.49 -7.42
CA TRP A 66 5.11 -2.10 -7.84
C TRP A 66 6.41 -1.38 -7.44
N LEU A 67 6.89 -1.55 -6.21
CA LEU A 67 8.15 -0.96 -5.73
C LEU A 67 9.35 -1.48 -6.52
N ALA A 68 9.34 -2.76 -6.93
CA ALA A 68 10.37 -3.34 -7.77
C ALA A 68 10.35 -2.81 -9.21
N SER A 69 9.18 -2.44 -9.74
CA SER A 69 9.02 -2.00 -11.14
C SER A 69 7.87 -1.01 -11.32
N PRO A 70 8.00 0.24 -10.84
CA PRO A 70 6.88 1.19 -10.84
C PRO A 70 6.50 1.70 -12.23
N ASN A 71 7.41 1.65 -13.20
CA ASN A 71 7.17 2.11 -14.57
C ASN A 71 6.49 1.06 -15.47
N THR A 72 6.57 -0.22 -15.10
CA THR A 72 6.07 -1.34 -15.90
C THR A 72 4.92 -2.09 -15.20
N TYR A 73 4.58 -1.70 -13.97
CA TYR A 73 3.49 -2.31 -13.25
C TYR A 73 2.16 -2.13 -14.01
N GLN A 74 1.53 -3.26 -14.35
CA GLN A 74 0.20 -3.32 -14.95
C GLN A 74 -0.68 -4.24 -14.12
N VAL A 75 -1.89 -3.78 -13.85
CA VAL A 75 -2.96 -4.60 -13.28
C VAL A 75 -3.47 -5.53 -14.39
N ASN A 76 -3.27 -6.84 -14.19
CA ASN A 76 -3.87 -7.88 -15.03
C ASN A 76 -5.34 -8.09 -14.67
#